data_AF-A0A9P5H0F2-F1
#
_entry.id   AF-A0A9P5H0F2-F1
#
_cell.length_a   1.000
_cell.length_b   1.000
_cell.length_c   1.000
_cell.angle_alpha   90.00
_cell.angle_beta   90.00
_cell.angle_gamma   90.00
#
_symmetry.space_group_name_H-M   'P 1'
#
loop_
_entity.id
_entity.type
_entity.pdbx_description
1 polymer ?
#
loop_
_entity_poly.entity_id
_entity_poly.type
_entity_poly.pdbx_seq_one_letter_code
_entity_poly.pdbx_strand_id
1 'polypeptide(L)'
;MASRPAFHQWTKSTTSPTSYSRTLATQEFMLSMLNDYARGHSCPYLGVTISVQSSGPSAAGFRAEDLQSRIAQAFVHTRWLHPMVACQIQDRKQMLYKVEDAVDVAKWAARTVQTVESQSGWIEPFSKLSREAVLPSEDGDCAFLYLIVEPEQSGKSQIKQFDLLLHVHHGLTDGAGIRTIMNEVLIGLTSPKLGTCYIWGGEVERLNPAALDVSIISDEATKSVAAMPREVGSIANTSGLGSEEPRHVLTTPGSSPSRR
;
A
#
# COMPACT_ATOMS: atom_id res chain seq x y z
N MET A 1 16.09 34.72 2.67
CA MET A 1 15.10 33.84 3.33
C MET A 1 15.88 32.76 4.05
N ALA A 2 15.75 32.64 5.37
CA ALA A 2 16.40 31.58 6.13
C ALA A 2 15.67 30.25 5.88
N SER A 3 16.41 29.19 5.51
CA SER A 3 15.86 27.84 5.38
C SER A 3 15.36 27.37 6.75
N ARG A 4 14.11 26.89 6.82
CA ARG A 4 13.55 26.37 8.07
C ARG A 4 14.30 25.10 8.50
N PRO A 5 14.46 24.86 9.81
CA PRO A 5 15.02 23.62 10.30
C PRO A 5 14.03 22.48 9.99
N ALA A 6 14.52 21.49 9.25
CA ALA A 6 13.87 20.20 9.12
C ALA A 6 14.73 19.19 9.88
N PHE A 7 14.08 18.41 10.73
CA PHE A 7 14.75 17.62 11.76
C PHE A 7 15.04 16.20 11.30
N HIS A 8 14.26 15.70 10.33
CA HIS A 8 14.31 14.32 9.86
C HIS A 8 14.46 14.27 8.33
N GLN A 9 15.29 15.15 7.75
CA GLN A 9 15.52 15.18 6.31
C GLN A 9 16.21 13.91 5.82
N TRP A 10 15.76 13.43 4.66
CA TRP A 10 16.50 12.44 3.88
C TRP A 10 17.87 13.00 3.50
N THR A 11 18.90 12.30 3.93
CA THR A 11 20.30 12.61 3.65
C THR A 11 20.85 11.54 2.74
N LYS A 12 21.44 11.95 1.61
CA LYS A 12 22.16 11.04 0.72
C LYS A 12 23.50 10.69 1.35
N SER A 13 23.85 9.40 1.40
CA SER A 13 25.13 8.95 1.93
C SER A 13 26.29 9.42 1.05
N THR A 14 27.37 9.88 1.70
CA THR A 14 28.61 10.29 1.03
C THR A 14 29.50 9.11 0.65
N THR A 15 29.32 7.96 1.31
CA THR A 15 30.10 6.73 1.08
C THR A 15 29.36 5.71 0.22
N SER A 16 28.02 5.80 0.15
CA SER A 16 27.18 4.97 -0.71
C SER A 16 26.20 5.87 -1.47
N PRO A 17 26.52 6.30 -2.70
CA PRO A 17 25.74 7.30 -3.43
C PRO A 17 24.36 6.82 -3.89
N THR A 18 24.02 5.55 -3.68
CA THR A 18 22.67 5.01 -3.91
C THR A 18 21.86 4.88 -2.63
N SER A 19 22.43 5.23 -1.47
CA SER A 19 21.77 5.10 -0.17
C SER A 19 21.32 6.45 0.36
N TYR A 20 20.12 6.46 0.92
CA TYR A 20 19.47 7.60 1.55
C TYR A 20 19.04 7.18 2.95
N SER A 21 19.19 8.05 3.93
CA SER A 21 18.72 7.77 5.28
C SER A 21 18.16 9.01 5.94
N ARG A 22 17.29 8.79 6.92
CA ARG A 22 16.85 9.81 7.87
C ARG A 22 16.60 9.18 9.22
N THR A 23 16.60 10.00 10.26
CA THR A 23 16.11 9.58 11.57
C THR A 23 14.59 9.39 11.51
N LEU A 24 14.08 8.41 12.25
CA LEU A 24 12.66 8.22 12.45
C LEU A 24 12.09 9.42 13.22
N ALA A 25 10.97 9.96 12.75
CA ALA A 25 10.21 10.96 13.48
C ALA A 25 9.42 10.30 14.64
N THR A 26 8.93 11.11 15.56
CA THR A 26 8.34 10.66 16.84
C THR A 26 7.37 9.49 16.71
N GLN A 27 6.41 9.55 15.79
CA GLN A 27 5.43 8.48 15.62
C GLN A 27 6.06 7.20 15.02
N GLU A 28 6.93 7.35 14.03
CA GLU A 28 7.61 6.23 13.39
C GLU A 28 8.54 5.50 14.38
N PHE A 29 9.26 6.27 15.20
CA PHE A 29 10.09 5.75 16.29
C PHE A 29 9.28 5.00 17.33
N MET A 30 8.18 5.60 17.80
CA MET A 30 7.25 4.96 18.74
C MET A 30 6.72 3.63 18.18
N LEU A 31 6.27 3.64 16.93
CA LEU A 31 5.73 2.45 16.27
C LEU A 31 6.80 1.38 16.05
N SER A 32 8.04 1.76 15.74
CA SER A 32 9.17 0.82 15.69
C SER A 32 9.44 0.19 17.04
N MET A 33 9.47 0.99 18.12
CA MET A 33 9.66 0.49 19.49
C MET A 33 8.54 -0.44 19.93
N LEU A 34 7.28 -0.11 19.59
CA LEU A 34 6.13 -0.96 19.87
C LEU A 34 6.20 -2.26 19.08
N ASN A 35 6.67 -2.21 17.83
CA ASN A 35 6.82 -3.41 17.01
C ASN A 35 7.81 -4.40 17.63
N ASP A 36 8.94 -3.91 18.14
CA ASP A 36 9.91 -4.75 18.84
C ASP A 36 9.35 -5.30 20.16
N TYR A 37 8.74 -4.43 20.96
CA TYR A 37 8.17 -4.81 22.25
C TYR A 37 7.07 -5.88 22.09
N ALA A 38 6.20 -5.70 21.10
CA ALA A 38 5.09 -6.58 20.81
C ALA A 38 5.44 -7.67 19.78
N ARG A 39 6.71 -7.85 19.43
CA ARG A 39 7.22 -8.86 18.49
C ARG A 39 6.41 -8.95 17.19
N GLY A 40 6.20 -7.83 16.50
CA GLY A 40 5.47 -7.81 15.22
C GLY A 40 3.94 -7.73 15.35
N HIS A 41 3.36 -7.88 16.54
CA HIS A 41 1.89 -7.83 16.73
C HIS A 41 1.29 -6.47 16.36
N SER A 42 2.10 -5.41 16.29
CA SER A 42 1.67 -4.06 15.92
C SER A 42 1.88 -3.74 14.44
N CYS A 43 2.38 -4.68 13.62
CA CYS A 43 2.46 -4.49 12.18
C CYS A 43 1.05 -4.34 11.57
N PRO A 44 0.82 -3.36 10.69
CA PRO A 44 -0.39 -3.27 9.91
C PRO A 44 -0.47 -4.39 8.87
N TYR A 45 -1.68 -4.93 8.73
CA TYR A 45 -2.06 -5.89 7.70
C TYR A 45 -3.27 -5.37 6.92
N LEU A 46 -3.30 -5.62 5.62
CA LEU A 46 -4.47 -5.38 4.78
C LEU A 46 -4.70 -6.59 3.87
N GLY A 47 -5.73 -7.36 4.19
CA GLY A 47 -6.21 -8.48 3.38
C GLY A 47 -7.31 -8.03 2.41
N VAL A 48 -7.24 -8.51 1.17
CA VAL A 48 -8.27 -8.27 0.15
C VAL A 48 -8.60 -9.57 -0.56
N THR A 49 -9.89 -9.81 -0.80
CA THR A 49 -10.38 -10.91 -1.63
C THR A 49 -10.73 -10.38 -3.01
N ILE A 50 -10.18 -10.99 -4.04
CA ILE A 50 -10.31 -10.55 -5.42
C ILE A 50 -11.12 -11.59 -6.19
N SER A 51 -12.16 -11.12 -6.87
CA SER A 51 -12.95 -11.92 -7.81
C SER A 51 -12.86 -11.30 -9.21
N VAL A 52 -12.39 -12.09 -10.18
CA VAL A 52 -12.21 -11.66 -11.57
C VAL A 52 -13.49 -11.92 -12.34
N GLN A 53 -14.17 -10.86 -12.77
CA GLN A 53 -15.36 -10.95 -13.60
C GLN A 53 -15.00 -10.85 -15.09
N SER A 54 -15.65 -11.65 -15.93
CA SER A 54 -15.57 -11.46 -17.39
C SER A 54 -16.52 -10.36 -17.82
N SER A 55 -16.05 -9.40 -18.59
CA SER A 55 -16.91 -8.50 -19.36
C SER A 55 -17.03 -8.91 -20.84
N GLY A 56 -16.53 -10.09 -21.24
CA GLY A 56 -16.57 -10.53 -22.65
C GLY A 56 -16.43 -12.05 -22.87
N PRO A 57 -16.42 -12.49 -24.14
CA PRO A 57 -16.46 -13.91 -24.54
C PRO A 57 -15.13 -14.66 -24.37
N SER A 58 -14.05 -13.99 -23.95
CA SER A 58 -12.78 -14.64 -23.67
C SER A 58 -12.75 -15.21 -22.24
N ALA A 59 -11.96 -16.26 -22.04
CA ALA A 59 -11.91 -17.00 -20.78
C ALA A 59 -11.43 -16.09 -19.64
N ALA A 60 -12.35 -15.76 -18.73
CA ALA A 60 -12.11 -14.85 -17.61
C ALA A 60 -11.12 -15.45 -16.60
N GLY A 61 -10.15 -14.68 -16.15
CA GLY A 61 -9.22 -15.09 -15.10
C GLY A 61 -7.75 -14.94 -15.48
N PHE A 62 -6.89 -14.96 -14.48
CA PHE A 62 -5.45 -14.96 -14.69
C PHE A 62 -4.97 -16.38 -14.97
N ARG A 63 -4.02 -16.54 -15.90
CA ARG A 63 -3.30 -17.81 -16.02
C ARG A 63 -2.53 -18.04 -14.73
N ALA A 64 -2.65 -19.24 -14.16
CA ALA A 64 -2.04 -19.55 -12.86
C ALA A 64 -0.52 -19.30 -12.85
N GLU A 65 0.17 -19.70 -13.93
CA GLU A 65 1.60 -19.48 -14.12
C GLU A 65 2.00 -17.99 -14.21
N ASP A 66 1.09 -17.13 -14.64
CA ASP A 66 1.38 -15.71 -14.85
C ASP A 66 0.98 -14.85 -13.64
N LEU A 67 0.05 -15.30 -12.79
CA LEU A 67 -0.53 -14.50 -11.72
C LEU A 67 0.52 -13.96 -10.75
N GLN A 68 1.41 -14.83 -10.24
CA GLN A 68 2.48 -14.42 -9.34
C GLN A 68 3.40 -13.39 -10.00
N SER A 69 3.79 -13.61 -11.26
CA SER A 69 4.65 -12.68 -12.00
C SER A 69 3.99 -11.31 -12.18
N ARG A 70 2.67 -11.28 -12.43
CA ARG A 70 1.88 -10.04 -12.55
C ARG A 70 1.78 -9.29 -11.24
N ILE A 71 1.55 -10.00 -10.12
CA ILE A 71 1.54 -9.40 -8.79
C ILE A 71 2.91 -8.83 -8.44
N ALA A 72 3.99 -9.58 -8.73
CA ALA A 72 5.35 -9.10 -8.52
C ALA A 72 5.65 -7.84 -9.35
N GLN A 73 5.26 -7.80 -10.62
CA GLN A 73 5.39 -6.62 -11.47
C GLN A 73 4.58 -5.43 -10.95
N ALA A 74 3.35 -5.66 -10.46
CA ALA A 74 2.52 -4.63 -9.85
C ALA A 74 3.19 -4.09 -8.57
N PHE A 75 3.77 -4.94 -7.73
CA PHE A 75 4.46 -4.51 -6.52
C PHE A 75 5.78 -3.77 -6.80
N VAL A 76 6.50 -4.14 -7.86
CA VAL A 76 7.66 -3.37 -8.37
C VAL A 76 7.21 -1.99 -8.86
N HIS A 77 6.09 -1.90 -9.57
CA HIS A 77 5.50 -0.62 -9.96
C HIS A 77 5.16 0.23 -8.74
N THR A 78 4.54 -0.38 -7.73
CA THR A 78 4.24 0.28 -6.45
C THR A 78 5.51 0.76 -5.76
N ARG A 79 6.63 0.03 -5.81
CA ARG A 79 7.92 0.50 -5.28
C ARG A 79 8.41 1.76 -6.01
N TRP A 80 8.22 1.86 -7.32
CA TRP A 80 8.62 3.06 -8.06
C TRP A 80 7.75 4.28 -7.70
N LEU A 81 6.45 4.09 -7.49
CA LEU A 81 5.52 5.16 -7.08
C LEU A 81 5.66 5.53 -5.59
N HIS A 82 5.84 4.52 -4.74
CA HIS A 82 5.88 4.60 -3.29
C HIS A 82 7.12 3.88 -2.76
N PRO A 83 8.32 4.46 -2.92
CA PRO A 83 9.59 3.84 -2.53
C PRO A 83 9.68 3.44 -1.05
N MET A 84 8.82 4.02 -0.21
CA MET A 84 8.66 3.65 1.20
C MET A 84 8.47 2.14 1.42
N VAL A 85 7.86 1.40 0.48
CA VAL A 85 7.67 -0.07 0.60
C VAL A 85 8.98 -0.86 0.60
N ALA A 86 10.06 -0.27 0.08
CA ALA A 86 11.39 -0.89 0.07
C ALA A 86 12.36 -0.21 1.06
N CYS A 87 11.84 0.64 1.96
CA CYS A 87 12.63 1.17 3.05
C CYS A 87 12.92 0.08 4.09
N GLN A 88 14.05 0.23 4.77
CA GLN A 88 14.46 -0.58 5.91
C GLN A 88 14.49 0.27 7.16
N ILE A 89 14.32 -0.35 8.33
CA ILE A 89 14.52 0.30 9.63
C ILE A 89 15.76 -0.29 10.28
N GLN A 90 16.74 0.56 10.54
CA GLN A 90 18.01 0.19 11.18
C GLN A 90 18.11 0.79 12.57
N ASP A 91 18.60 -0.04 13.49
CA ASP A 91 18.84 0.31 14.90
C ASP A 91 17.64 0.97 15.59
N ARG A 92 16.43 0.74 15.06
CA ARG A 92 15.14 1.29 15.56
C ARG A 92 15.06 2.80 15.52
N LYS A 93 15.99 3.47 14.83
CA LYS A 93 16.17 4.92 14.88
C LYS A 93 16.30 5.55 13.50
N GLN A 94 16.67 4.76 12.49
CA GLN A 94 16.89 5.26 11.15
C GLN A 94 16.02 4.52 10.15
N MET A 95 15.48 5.26 9.20
CA MET A 95 14.93 4.70 7.98
C MET A 95 15.98 4.80 6.88
N LEU A 96 16.17 3.73 6.13
CA LEU A 96 17.07 3.69 4.99
C LEU A 96 16.32 3.33 3.73
N TYR A 97 16.72 3.97 2.65
CA TYR A 97 16.31 3.61 1.30
C TYR A 97 17.55 3.42 0.45
N LYS A 98 17.54 2.39 -0.39
CA LYS A 98 18.60 2.14 -1.36
C LYS A 98 18.01 2.10 -2.76
N VAL A 99 18.56 2.94 -3.63
CA VAL A 99 18.36 2.86 -5.07
C VAL A 99 19.06 1.61 -5.57
N GLU A 100 18.31 0.77 -6.26
CA GLU A 100 18.78 -0.50 -6.80
C GLU A 100 18.58 -0.52 -8.31
N ASP A 101 19.36 -1.33 -9.02
CA ASP A 101 19.13 -1.57 -10.43
C ASP A 101 17.96 -2.56 -10.64
N ALA A 102 17.56 -2.75 -11.89
CA ALA A 102 16.44 -3.63 -12.23
C ALA A 102 16.66 -5.09 -11.78
N VAL A 103 17.90 -5.56 -11.73
CA VAL A 103 18.23 -6.94 -11.33
C VAL A 103 18.04 -7.10 -9.82
N ASP A 104 18.54 -6.17 -9.04
CA ASP A 104 18.40 -6.19 -7.58
C ASP A 104 16.95 -5.92 -7.14
N VAL A 105 16.22 -5.06 -7.86
CA VAL A 105 14.77 -4.89 -7.66
C VAL A 105 14.01 -6.18 -7.93
N ALA A 106 14.37 -6.94 -8.97
CA ALA A 106 13.73 -8.23 -9.25
C ALA A 106 14.00 -9.25 -8.13
N LYS A 107 15.21 -9.26 -7.55
CA LYS A 107 15.52 -10.09 -6.37
C LYS A 107 14.70 -9.67 -5.15
N TRP A 108 14.52 -8.36 -4.93
CA TRP A 108 13.65 -7.84 -3.89
C TRP A 108 12.20 -8.31 -4.09
N ALA A 109 11.66 -8.15 -5.29
CA ALA A 109 10.29 -8.59 -5.56
C ALA A 109 10.12 -10.10 -5.36
N ALA A 110 11.11 -10.91 -5.75
CA ALA A 110 11.07 -12.37 -5.59
C ALA A 110 11.03 -12.82 -4.13
N ARG A 111 11.67 -12.09 -3.20
CA ARG A 111 11.67 -12.42 -1.76
C ARG A 111 10.49 -11.81 -1.00
N THR A 112 10.00 -10.64 -1.41
CA THR A 112 8.91 -9.94 -0.73
C THR A 112 7.52 -10.27 -1.29
N VAL A 113 7.42 -10.87 -2.47
CA VAL A 113 6.16 -11.35 -3.05
C VAL A 113 6.11 -12.88 -2.97
N GLN A 114 5.30 -13.38 -2.05
CA GLN A 114 5.25 -14.82 -1.72
C GLN A 114 3.90 -15.42 -2.08
N THR A 115 3.89 -16.68 -2.51
CA THR A 115 2.65 -17.42 -2.75
C THR A 115 2.41 -18.39 -1.60
N VAL A 116 1.18 -18.41 -1.09
CA VAL A 116 0.76 -19.26 0.02
C VAL A 116 -0.53 -19.97 -0.39
N GLU A 117 -0.62 -21.27 -0.08
CA GLU A 117 -1.88 -21.99 -0.18
C GLU A 117 -2.63 -21.92 1.16
N SER A 118 -3.91 -21.57 1.12
CA SER A 118 -4.77 -21.56 2.31
C SER A 118 -6.22 -21.81 1.95
N GLN A 119 -6.91 -22.60 2.77
CA GLN A 119 -8.36 -22.85 2.64
C GLN A 119 -9.22 -21.74 3.25
N SER A 120 -8.64 -20.88 4.09
CA SER A 120 -9.36 -19.81 4.81
C SER A 120 -9.03 -18.43 4.26
N GLY A 121 -8.57 -18.38 3.00
CA GLY A 121 -8.13 -17.14 2.37
C GLY A 121 -6.99 -16.47 3.13
N TRP A 122 -6.92 -15.14 3.08
CA TRP A 122 -5.88 -14.36 3.75
C TRP A 122 -5.92 -14.42 5.29
N ILE A 123 -7.03 -14.88 5.90
CA ILE A 123 -7.23 -14.87 7.35
C ILE A 123 -6.26 -15.84 8.06
N GLU A 124 -6.03 -17.02 7.50
CA GLU A 124 -5.11 -18.01 8.09
C GLU A 124 -3.65 -17.51 8.04
N PRO A 125 -3.11 -17.05 6.90
CA PRO A 125 -1.79 -16.42 6.85
C PRO A 125 -1.68 -15.21 7.78
N PHE A 126 -2.70 -14.35 7.86
CA PHE A 126 -2.72 -13.23 8.82
C PHE A 126 -2.59 -13.73 10.27
N SER A 127 -3.39 -14.73 10.65
CA SER A 127 -3.36 -15.31 11.99
C SER A 127 -1.98 -15.87 12.33
N LYS A 128 -1.33 -16.56 11.38
CA LYS A 128 0.03 -17.09 11.56
C LYS A 128 1.07 -15.97 11.66
N LEU A 129 1.12 -15.08 10.67
CA LEU A 129 2.11 -14.01 10.57
C LEU A 129 2.03 -13.05 11.77
N SER A 130 0.83 -12.71 12.23
CA SER A 130 0.64 -11.83 13.39
C SER A 130 1.19 -12.37 14.70
N ARG A 131 1.51 -13.68 14.79
CA ARG A 131 2.13 -14.31 15.96
C ARG A 131 3.60 -14.67 15.77
N GLU A 132 3.98 -15.00 14.54
CA GLU A 132 5.26 -15.67 14.25
C GLU A 132 6.23 -14.78 13.48
N ALA A 133 5.73 -13.82 12.70
CA ALA A 133 6.56 -13.00 11.83
C ALA A 133 6.88 -11.65 12.50
N VAL A 134 8.18 -11.35 12.58
CA VAL A 134 8.68 -10.05 13.02
C VAL A 134 9.27 -9.33 11.83
N LEU A 135 8.93 -8.05 11.69
CA LEU A 135 9.59 -7.14 10.77
C LEU A 135 10.52 -6.20 11.56
N PRO A 136 11.66 -5.75 10.99
CA PRO A 136 12.22 -6.15 9.69
C PRO A 136 12.59 -7.65 9.62
N SER A 137 12.57 -8.22 8.42
CA SER A 137 13.06 -9.59 8.17
C SER A 137 14.59 -9.67 8.32
N GLU A 138 15.16 -10.87 8.21
CA GLU A 138 16.63 -11.07 8.25
C GLU A 138 17.36 -10.27 7.16
N ASP A 139 16.75 -10.12 5.97
CA ASP A 139 17.26 -9.28 4.87
C ASP A 139 16.98 -7.77 5.06
N GLY A 140 16.33 -7.39 6.16
CA GLY A 140 15.96 -6.02 6.49
C GLY A 140 14.67 -5.54 5.80
N ASP A 141 14.01 -6.38 5.00
CA ASP A 141 12.77 -6.00 4.33
C ASP A 141 11.65 -5.77 5.36
N CYS A 142 10.88 -4.71 5.12
CA CYS A 142 9.84 -4.23 6.02
C CYS A 142 8.44 -4.25 5.38
N ALA A 143 8.29 -4.81 4.18
CA ALA A 143 7.01 -4.97 3.52
C ALA A 143 6.97 -6.26 2.70
N PHE A 144 5.89 -7.01 2.84
CA PHE A 144 5.65 -8.27 2.15
C PHE A 144 4.23 -8.29 1.57
N LEU A 145 4.10 -8.84 0.37
CA LEU A 145 2.83 -9.07 -0.30
C LEU A 145 2.66 -10.56 -0.53
N TYR A 146 1.63 -11.15 0.06
CA TYR A 146 1.31 -12.55 -0.10
C TYR A 146 0.18 -12.70 -1.12
N LEU A 147 0.39 -13.53 -2.14
CA LEU A 147 -0.65 -14.11 -2.97
C LEU A 147 -1.17 -15.36 -2.26
N ILE A 148 -2.47 -15.39 -1.96
CA ILE A 148 -3.12 -16.56 -1.36
C ILE A 148 -4.02 -17.21 -2.40
N VAL A 149 -3.77 -18.48 -2.68
CA VAL A 149 -4.55 -19.29 -3.60
C VAL A 149 -5.15 -20.46 -2.82
N GLU A 150 -6.45 -20.69 -2.97
CA GLU A 150 -7.07 -21.89 -2.40
C GLU A 150 -6.55 -23.15 -3.10
N PRO A 151 -6.39 -24.29 -2.38
CA PRO A 151 -5.92 -25.54 -3.00
C PRO A 151 -6.78 -26.00 -4.19
N GLU A 152 -8.08 -25.68 -4.18
CA GLU A 152 -8.98 -26.01 -5.30
C GLU A 152 -8.72 -25.17 -6.56
N GLN A 153 -7.99 -24.05 -6.43
CA GLN A 153 -7.64 -23.16 -7.54
C GLN A 153 -6.22 -23.40 -8.05
N SER A 154 -5.31 -23.95 -7.23
CA SER A 154 -3.89 -24.11 -7.60
C SER A 154 -3.64 -25.08 -8.75
N GLY A 155 -4.58 -26.00 -9.02
CA GLY A 155 -4.55 -26.90 -10.18
C GLY A 155 -5.28 -26.39 -11.43
N LYS A 156 -5.93 -25.22 -11.38
CA LYS A 156 -6.72 -24.71 -12.51
C LYS A 156 -5.84 -23.91 -13.48
N SER A 157 -6.12 -24.04 -14.78
CA SER A 157 -5.46 -23.24 -15.81
C SER A 157 -5.76 -21.74 -15.70
N GLN A 158 -6.90 -21.40 -15.08
CA GLN A 158 -7.31 -20.03 -14.81
C GLN A 158 -7.74 -19.85 -13.35
N ILE A 159 -7.18 -18.82 -12.72
CA ILE A 159 -7.53 -18.37 -11.38
C ILE A 159 -8.50 -17.20 -11.50
N LYS A 160 -9.70 -17.36 -10.94
CA LYS A 160 -10.76 -16.35 -10.93
C LYS A 160 -10.99 -15.74 -9.55
N GLN A 161 -10.50 -16.39 -8.51
CA GLN A 161 -10.59 -15.92 -7.14
C GLN A 161 -9.28 -16.22 -6.44
N PHE A 162 -8.75 -15.21 -5.76
CA PHE A 162 -7.55 -15.29 -4.96
C PHE A 162 -7.57 -14.14 -3.95
N ASP A 163 -6.77 -14.24 -2.90
CA ASP A 163 -6.60 -13.16 -1.96
C ASP A 163 -5.20 -12.57 -2.04
N LEU A 164 -5.08 -11.32 -1.61
CA LEU A 164 -3.79 -10.70 -1.31
C LEU A 164 -3.75 -10.31 0.17
N LEU A 165 -2.60 -10.45 0.78
CA LEU A 165 -2.33 -9.93 2.12
C LEU A 165 -1.08 -9.06 2.07
N LEU A 166 -1.22 -7.78 2.38
CA LEU A 166 -0.10 -6.87 2.55
C LEU A 166 0.26 -6.80 4.04
N HIS A 167 1.53 -7.06 4.36
CA HIS A 167 2.10 -7.00 5.71
C HIS A 167 3.25 -6.00 5.71
N VAL A 168 3.15 -4.92 6.48
CA VAL A 168 4.15 -3.85 6.48
C VAL A 168 4.57 -3.53 7.90
N HIS A 169 5.82 -3.13 8.10
CA HIS A 169 6.30 -2.58 9.36
C HIS A 169 5.63 -1.22 9.61
N HIS A 170 5.00 -1.05 10.78
CA HIS A 170 4.18 0.13 11.08
C HIS A 170 4.97 1.45 11.08
N GLY A 171 6.27 1.40 11.35
CA GLY A 171 7.17 2.55 11.21
C GLY A 171 7.28 3.12 9.79
N LEU A 172 6.84 2.40 8.75
CA LEU A 172 6.88 2.86 7.35
C LEU A 172 5.57 3.48 6.86
N THR A 173 4.45 3.04 7.42
CA THR A 173 3.11 3.39 6.93
C THR A 173 2.09 3.35 8.03
N ASP A 174 1.11 4.25 7.96
CA ASP A 174 -0.13 4.17 8.73
C ASP A 174 -1.22 3.41 7.95
N GLY A 175 -2.46 3.44 8.47
CA GLY A 175 -3.62 2.83 7.84
C GLY A 175 -4.02 3.45 6.49
N ALA A 176 -3.71 4.72 6.25
CA ALA A 176 -3.98 5.34 4.95
C ALA A 176 -2.93 4.90 3.92
N GLY A 177 -1.66 4.88 4.31
CA GLY A 177 -0.56 4.46 3.43
C GLY A 177 -0.66 2.98 3.02
N ILE A 178 -1.05 2.06 3.91
CA ILE A 178 -1.20 0.64 3.54
C ILE A 178 -2.34 0.45 2.52
N ARG A 179 -3.41 1.25 2.64
CA ARG A 179 -4.50 1.28 1.65
C ARG A 179 -4.01 1.81 0.30
N THR A 180 -3.22 2.88 0.30
CA THR A 180 -2.62 3.45 -0.93
C THR A 180 -1.73 2.42 -1.63
N ILE A 181 -0.85 1.74 -0.89
CA ILE A 181 0.03 0.70 -1.43
C ILE A 181 -0.79 -0.42 -2.07
N MET A 182 -1.80 -0.95 -1.37
CA MET A 182 -2.66 -2.01 -1.92
C MET A 182 -3.44 -1.53 -3.16
N ASN A 183 -3.92 -0.27 -3.15
CA ASN A 183 -4.61 0.29 -4.31
C ASN A 183 -3.73 0.33 -5.56
N GLU A 184 -2.46 0.74 -5.42
CA GLU A 184 -1.51 0.74 -6.54
C GLU A 184 -1.20 -0.67 -7.05
N VAL A 185 -1.16 -1.67 -6.16
CA VAL A 185 -1.04 -3.08 -6.58
C VAL A 185 -2.26 -3.49 -7.43
N LEU A 186 -3.48 -3.15 -7.00
CA LEU A 186 -4.71 -3.47 -7.72
C LEU A 186 -4.81 -2.74 -9.07
N ILE A 187 -4.42 -1.46 -9.12
CA ILE A 187 -4.30 -0.70 -10.38
C ILE A 187 -3.28 -1.38 -11.30
N GLY A 188 -2.12 -1.76 -10.75
CA GLY A 188 -1.07 -2.45 -11.51
C GLY A 188 -1.53 -3.78 -12.10
N LEU A 189 -2.32 -4.55 -11.35
CA LEU A 189 -2.89 -5.83 -11.81
C LEU A 189 -3.87 -5.69 -12.97
N THR A 190 -4.56 -4.55 -13.07
CA THR A 190 -5.55 -4.28 -14.11
C THR A 190 -4.97 -3.50 -15.30
N SER A 191 -3.75 -2.96 -15.17
CA SER A 191 -3.11 -2.17 -16.22
C SER A 191 -2.40 -3.06 -17.26
N PRO A 192 -2.71 -2.92 -18.57
CA PRO A 192 -2.02 -3.67 -19.62
C PRO A 192 -0.59 -3.16 -19.89
N LYS A 193 -0.19 -2.04 -19.26
CA LYS A 193 1.11 -1.38 -19.48
C LYS A 193 1.68 -0.91 -18.15
N LEU A 194 2.00 -1.83 -17.27
CA LEU A 194 2.93 -1.55 -16.18
C LEU A 194 4.26 -1.11 -16.79
N GLY A 195 4.88 -0.06 -16.24
CA GLY A 195 6.08 0.57 -16.79
C GLY A 195 7.17 -0.46 -17.07
N THR A 196 7.41 -0.80 -18.34
CA THR A 196 8.38 -1.82 -18.74
C THR A 196 9.83 -1.35 -18.62
N CYS A 197 10.04 -0.07 -18.27
CA CYS A 197 11.35 0.53 -18.09
C CYS A 197 11.28 1.65 -17.05
N TYR A 198 11.63 1.33 -15.81
CA TYR A 198 11.80 2.33 -14.75
C TYR A 198 13.21 2.91 -14.83
N ILE A 199 13.30 4.23 -14.76
CA ILE A 199 14.57 4.92 -14.51
C ILE A 199 14.75 4.96 -12.99
N TRP A 200 15.39 3.92 -12.45
CA TRP A 200 15.69 3.81 -11.03
C TRP A 200 16.63 4.93 -10.56
N GLY A 201 16.40 5.41 -9.34
CA GLY A 201 16.94 6.64 -8.78
C GLY A 201 15.98 7.82 -8.88
N GLY A 202 15.09 7.85 -9.88
CA GLY A 202 14.07 8.90 -10.01
C GLY A 202 12.94 8.78 -8.99
N GLU A 203 12.72 7.59 -8.44
CA GLU A 203 11.74 7.34 -7.38
C GLU A 203 12.12 8.01 -6.05
N VAL A 204 13.39 8.35 -5.81
CA VAL A 204 13.84 8.98 -4.56
C VAL A 204 13.09 10.28 -4.26
N GLU A 205 12.71 11.04 -5.29
CA GLU A 205 11.92 12.27 -5.14
C GLU A 205 10.52 12.01 -4.57
N ARG A 206 10.05 10.76 -4.59
CA ARG A 206 8.76 10.29 -4.05
C ARG A 206 8.89 9.70 -2.65
N LEU A 207 10.08 9.72 -2.04
CA LEU A 207 10.22 9.36 -0.64
C LEU A 207 9.43 10.35 0.22
N ASN A 208 8.55 9.82 1.05
CA ASN A 208 7.74 10.66 1.92
C ASN A 208 8.66 11.40 2.91
N PRO A 209 8.48 12.72 3.09
CA PRO A 209 9.10 13.44 4.19
C PRO A 209 8.56 12.91 5.52
N ALA A 210 9.31 13.10 6.60
CA ALA A 210 8.80 12.82 7.92
C ALA A 210 7.59 13.72 8.24
N ALA A 211 6.54 13.16 8.86
CA ALA A 211 5.30 13.90 9.12
C ALA A 211 5.54 15.20 9.90
N LEU A 212 6.50 15.21 10.84
CA LEU A 212 6.87 16.40 11.60
C LEU A 212 7.41 17.52 10.71
N ASP A 213 8.23 17.19 9.71
CA ASP A 213 8.82 18.17 8.80
C ASP A 213 7.75 18.80 7.88
N VAL A 214 6.63 18.10 7.64
CA VAL A 214 5.46 18.64 6.90
C VAL A 214 4.51 19.42 7.82
N SER A 215 4.33 18.96 9.07
CA SER A 215 3.41 19.55 10.05
C SER A 215 3.83 20.93 10.55
N ILE A 216 5.05 21.38 10.22
CA ILE A 216 5.43 22.79 10.29
C ILE A 216 4.74 23.51 9.11
N ILE A 217 3.40 23.56 9.17
CA ILE A 217 2.55 24.17 8.17
C ILE A 217 2.85 25.66 8.19
N SER A 218 3.43 26.17 7.10
CA SER A 218 3.15 27.57 6.74
C SER A 218 2.12 27.64 5.65
N ASP A 219 1.49 28.80 5.57
CA ASP A 219 0.53 29.14 4.55
C ASP A 219 1.04 28.88 3.12
N GLU A 220 2.36 29.00 2.87
CA GLU A 220 2.95 28.63 1.58
C GLU A 220 2.91 27.12 1.29
N ALA A 221 3.18 26.26 2.28
CA ALA A 221 3.15 24.80 2.10
C ALA A 221 1.72 24.33 1.80
N THR A 222 0.72 24.88 2.52
CA THR A 222 -0.69 24.62 2.25
C THR A 222 -1.09 25.03 0.84
N LYS A 223 -0.64 26.20 0.37
CA LYS A 223 -0.89 26.68 -1.00
C LYS A 223 -0.20 25.81 -2.06
N SER A 224 1.02 25.32 -1.78
CA SER A 224 1.77 24.45 -2.69
C SER A 224 1.12 23.07 -2.85
N VAL A 225 0.67 22.45 -1.75
CA VAL A 225 -0.07 21.17 -1.80
C VAL A 225 -1.40 21.33 -2.53
N ALA A 226 -2.12 22.44 -2.30
CA ALA A 226 -3.35 22.74 -3.01
C ALA A 226 -3.16 22.94 -4.53
N ALA A 227 -1.95 23.30 -4.96
CA ALA A 227 -1.59 23.50 -6.36
C ALA A 227 -1.02 22.23 -7.04
N MET A 228 -0.74 21.16 -6.30
CA MET A 228 -0.27 19.90 -6.89
C MET A 228 -1.37 19.29 -7.78
N PRO A 229 -1.02 18.74 -8.95
CA PRO A 229 -1.96 18.02 -9.80
C PRO A 229 -2.59 16.88 -9.00
N ARG A 230 -3.92 16.79 -9.00
CA ARG A 230 -4.62 15.67 -8.37
C ARG A 230 -4.32 14.41 -9.19
N GLU A 231 -3.62 13.46 -8.58
CA GLU A 231 -3.33 12.16 -9.22
C GLU A 231 -4.60 11.32 -9.42
N VAL A 232 -5.64 11.55 -8.62
CA VAL A 232 -6.97 11.00 -8.84
C VAL A 232 -7.76 11.95 -9.74
N GLY A 233 -7.89 11.58 -11.01
CA GLY A 233 -8.82 12.22 -11.92
C GLY A 233 -10.21 12.23 -11.28
N SER A 234 -10.76 13.43 -11.04
CA SER A 234 -12.15 13.57 -10.62
C SER A 234 -12.99 12.89 -11.68
N ILE A 235 -13.68 11.80 -11.31
CA ILE A 235 -14.73 11.24 -12.16
C ILE A 235 -15.79 12.34 -12.20
N ALA A 236 -15.75 13.14 -13.26
CA ALA A 236 -16.78 14.12 -13.53
C ALA A 236 -18.07 13.32 -13.75
N ASN A 237 -19.01 13.47 -12.83
CA ASN A 237 -20.39 13.04 -13.04
C ASN A 237 -20.94 13.78 -14.26
N THR A 238 -20.81 13.17 -15.44
CA THR A 238 -21.71 13.43 -16.55
C THR A 238 -23.03 12.74 -16.24
N SER A 239 -23.86 13.41 -15.43
CA SER A 239 -25.31 13.24 -15.46
C SER A 239 -25.95 14.61 -15.31
N GLY A 240 -25.98 15.33 -16.43
CA GLY A 240 -27.07 16.26 -16.64
C GLY A 240 -28.36 15.46 -16.70
N LEU A 241 -29.28 15.74 -15.79
CA LEU A 241 -30.72 15.62 -15.96
C LEU A 241 -31.42 16.11 -14.68
N GLY A 242 -32.25 17.15 -14.84
CA GLY A 242 -33.51 17.28 -14.13
C GLY A 242 -33.43 17.70 -12.66
N SER A 243 -33.59 19.00 -12.45
CA SER A 243 -34.25 19.53 -11.27
C SER A 243 -35.59 18.82 -11.01
N GLU A 244 -35.76 18.19 -9.85
CA GLU A 244 -37.02 18.17 -9.07
C GLU A 244 -36.77 17.51 -7.71
N GLU A 245 -36.88 18.29 -6.62
CA GLU A 245 -36.99 17.77 -5.26
C GLU A 245 -38.33 17.06 -5.05
N PRO A 246 -38.35 16.00 -4.23
CA PRO A 246 -39.50 15.77 -3.37
C PRO A 246 -39.07 15.75 -1.90
N ARG A 247 -39.63 16.72 -1.16
CA ARG A 247 -39.66 16.77 0.30
C ARG A 247 -40.34 15.53 0.87
N HIS A 248 -39.64 14.72 1.65
CA HIS A 248 -40.27 13.72 2.51
C HIS A 248 -40.57 14.32 3.89
N VAL A 249 -41.86 14.56 4.12
CA VAL A 249 -42.45 14.87 5.43
C VAL A 249 -42.56 13.56 6.22
N LEU A 250 -41.95 13.54 7.41
CA LEU A 250 -42.15 12.49 8.41
C LEU A 250 -43.54 12.62 9.01
N THR A 251 -44.44 11.68 8.72
CA THR A 251 -45.70 11.49 9.45
C THR A 251 -45.55 10.37 10.46
N THR A 252 -45.79 10.68 11.73
CA THR A 252 -45.93 9.71 12.84
C THR A 252 -47.27 8.96 12.74
N PRO A 253 -47.37 7.69 13.18
CA PRO A 253 -48.64 6.98 13.22
C PRO A 253 -49.46 7.43 14.44
N GLY A 254 -50.64 7.98 14.20
CA GLY A 254 -51.63 8.32 15.21
C GLY A 254 -52.34 7.08 15.76
N SER A 255 -52.38 6.99 17.07
CA SER A 255 -53.25 6.13 17.86
C SER A 255 -54.66 6.77 17.92
N SER A 256 -55.65 6.06 17.37
CA SER A 256 -57.07 6.45 17.47
C SER A 256 -57.68 6.01 18.80
N PRO A 257 -58.46 6.86 19.49
CA PRO A 257 -59.36 6.44 20.56
C PRO A 257 -60.82 6.32 20.11
N SER A 258 -61.40 5.19 20.51
CA SER A 258 -62.77 4.90 20.99
C SER A 258 -64.03 5.42 20.28
N ARG A 259 -64.98 4.50 20.04
CA ARG A 259 -66.29 4.41 20.73
C ARG A 259 -67.13 3.25 20.18
N ARG A 260 -67.40 2.24 21.01
CA ARG A 260 -68.70 1.97 21.66
C ARG A 260 -68.48 1.02 22.83
#